data_AF-A0A506REM9-F1
#
_entry.id   AF-A0A506REM9-F1
#
_cell.length_a   1.000
_cell.length_b   1.000
_cell.length_c   1.000
_cell.angle_alpha   90.00
_cell.angle_beta   90.00
_cell.angle_gamma   90.00
#
_symmetry.space_group_name_H-M   'P 1'
#
loop_
_entity.id
_entity.type
_entity.pdbx_description
1 polymer ?
#
loop_
_entity_poly.entity_id
_entity_poly.type
_entity_poly.pdbx_seq_one_letter_code
_entity_poly.pdbx_strand_id
1 'polypeptide(L)' 'MNKQRVALVIAIAGLAGCTNKQLYQGMMQNRQHACLQELPQDQEACFKRYEMSFEEYQQTRQQAQQQVETAKPEKQ' A
#
# COMPACT_ATOMS: atom_id res chain seq x y z
N MET A 1 34.57 5.45 -13.27
CA MET A 1 33.52 4.93 -12.37
C MET A 1 33.93 3.52 -11.95
N ASN A 2 34.34 3.29 -10.69
CA ASN A 2 34.93 2.01 -10.27
C ASN A 2 33.90 0.89 -10.38
N LYS A 3 34.30 -0.28 -10.92
CA LYS A 3 33.42 -1.45 -11.15
C LYS A 3 32.62 -1.85 -9.90
N GLN A 4 33.21 -1.73 -8.71
CA GLN A 4 32.54 -1.97 -7.44
C GLN A 4 31.40 -0.98 -7.15
N ARG A 5 31.58 0.30 -7.49
CA ARG A 5 30.52 1.32 -7.34
C ARG A 5 29.37 1.06 -8.31
N VAL A 6 29.67 0.61 -9.53
CA VAL A 6 28.65 0.25 -10.53
C VAL A 6 27.83 -0.96 -10.06
N ALA A 7 28.49 -2.00 -9.56
CA ALA A 7 27.81 -3.18 -9.02
C ALA A 7 26.89 -2.83 -7.84
N LEU A 8 27.33 -1.95 -6.95
CA LEU A 8 26.53 -1.48 -5.81
C LEU A 8 25.27 -0.73 -6.27
N VAL A 9 25.40 0.17 -7.25
CA VAL A 9 24.27 0.95 -7.78
C VAL A 9 23.23 0.04 -8.44
N ILE A 10 23.67 -0.97 -9.20
CA ILE A 10 22.78 -1.96 -9.84
C ILE A 10 22.04 -2.78 -8.78
N ALA A 11 22.73 -3.21 -7.72
CA ALA A 11 22.11 -3.97 -6.63
C ALA A 11 21.02 -3.16 -5.89
N ILE A 12 21.28 -1.87 -5.61
CA ILE A 12 20.31 -0.99 -4.94
C ILE A 12 19.11 -0.69 -5.85
N ALA A 13 19.35 -0.44 -7.14
CA ALA A 13 18.26 -0.19 -8.10
C ALA A 13 17.34 -1.41 -8.28
N GLY A 14 17.87 -2.63 -8.16
CA GLY A 14 17.08 -3.86 -8.21
C GLY A 14 16.09 -4.01 -7.03
N LEU A 15 16.41 -3.44 -5.87
CA LEU A 15 15.52 -3.48 -4.70
C LEU A 15 14.34 -2.51 -4.80
N ALA A 16 14.43 -1.48 -5.65
CA ALA A 16 13.35 -0.52 -5.88
C ALA A 16 12.22 -1.07 -6.79
N GLY A 17 12.34 -2.30 -7.29
CA GLY A 17 11.41 -2.92 -8.24
C GLY A 17 10.12 -3.49 -7.64
N CYS A 18 9.92 -3.47 -6.31
CA CYS A 18 8.66 -3.88 -5.72
C CYS A 18 7.56 -2.88 -6.09
N THR A 19 6.56 -3.31 -6.86
CA THR A 19 5.46 -2.43 -7.25
C THR A 19 4.57 -2.13 -6.05
N ASN A 20 4.09 -0.89 -5.94
CA ASN A 20 3.12 -0.51 -4.90
C ASN A 20 1.85 -1.39 -4.93
N LYS A 21 1.48 -1.91 -6.11
CA LYS A 21 0.35 -2.82 -6.30
C LYS A 21 0.60 -4.18 -5.66
N GLN A 22 1.78 -4.78 -5.87
CA GLN A 22 2.15 -6.06 -5.25
C GLN A 22 2.21 -5.95 -3.73
N LEU A 23 2.78 -4.87 -3.20
CA LEU A 23 2.81 -4.63 -1.76
C LEU A 23 1.39 -4.52 -1.17
N TYR A 24 0.51 -3.76 -1.83
CA TYR A 24 -0.89 -3.64 -1.43
C TYR A 24 -1.62 -4.98 -1.45
N GLN A 25 -1.48 -5.74 -2.54
CA GLN A 25 -2.10 -7.05 -2.69
C GLN A 25 -1.66 -8.02 -1.60
N GLY A 26 -0.36 -8.08 -1.31
CA GLY A 26 0.16 -8.94 -0.23
C GLY A 26 -0.40 -8.55 1.13
N MET A 27 -0.52 -7.24 1.41
CA MET A 27 -1.15 -6.77 2.65
C MET A 27 -2.63 -7.17 2.73
N MET A 28 -3.40 -6.96 1.67
CA MET A 28 -4.83 -7.29 1.65
C MET A 28 -5.08 -8.80 1.77
N GLN A 29 -4.28 -9.61 1.08
CA GLN A 29 -4.32 -11.07 1.22
C GLN A 29 -4.05 -11.49 2.67
N ASN A 30 -3.05 -10.91 3.33
CA ASN A 30 -2.77 -11.22 4.73
C ASN A 30 -3.95 -10.86 5.66
N ARG A 31 -4.62 -9.72 5.42
CA ARG A 31 -5.80 -9.32 6.19
C ARG A 31 -7.01 -10.22 5.94
N GLN A 32 -7.24 -10.61 4.69
CA GLN A 32 -8.27 -11.57 4.32
C GLN A 32 -8.01 -12.95 4.95
N HIS A 33 -6.75 -13.37 5.03
CA HIS A 33 -6.38 -14.58 5.77
C HIS A 33 -6.68 -14.47 7.27
N ALA A 34 -6.49 -13.30 7.89
CA ALA A 34 -6.86 -13.09 9.28
C ALA A 34 -8.38 -13.25 9.51
N CYS A 35 -9.21 -12.86 8.53
CA CYS A 35 -10.66 -13.08 8.62
C CYS A 35 -11.04 -14.56 8.77
N LEU A 36 -10.26 -15.49 8.22
CA LEU A 36 -10.51 -16.93 8.39
C LEU A 36 -10.39 -17.40 9.85
N GLN A 37 -9.74 -16.62 10.71
CA GLN A 37 -9.60 -16.89 12.15
C GLN A 37 -10.75 -16.31 12.97
N GLU A 38 -11.60 -15.47 12.39
CA GLU A 38 -12.78 -14.91 13.05
C GLU A 38 -13.92 -15.93 13.16
N LEU A 39 -14.89 -15.66 14.04
CA LEU A 39 -16.08 -16.51 14.16
C LEU A 39 -16.87 -16.53 12.84
N PRO A 40 -17.56 -17.64 12.50
CA PRO A 40 -18.30 -17.78 11.24
C PRO A 40 -19.33 -16.66 10.98
N GLN A 41 -19.94 -16.15 12.04
CA GLN A 41 -20.92 -15.06 11.98
C GLN A 41 -20.30 -13.69 11.65
N ASP A 42 -19.00 -13.52 11.91
CA ASP A 42 -18.28 -12.25 11.71
C ASP A 42 -17.36 -12.28 10.48
N GLN A 43 -17.13 -13.46 9.90
CA GLN A 43 -16.27 -13.65 8.73
C GLN A 43 -16.69 -12.79 7.53
N GLU A 44 -17.97 -12.82 7.15
CA GLU A 44 -18.45 -12.03 6.01
C GLU A 44 -18.26 -10.53 6.23
N ALA A 45 -18.56 -10.05 7.44
CA ALA A 45 -18.36 -8.66 7.82
C ALA A 45 -16.88 -8.27 7.84
N CYS A 46 -15.98 -9.20 8.19
CA CYS A 46 -14.54 -9.00 8.12
C CYS A 46 -14.06 -8.89 6.66
N PHE A 47 -14.46 -9.81 5.79
CA PHE A 47 -14.05 -9.79 4.37
C PHE A 47 -14.47 -8.50 3.68
N LYS A 48 -15.70 -8.03 3.89
CA LYS A 48 -16.22 -6.77 3.32
C LYS A 48 -15.35 -5.54 3.62
N ARG A 49 -14.60 -5.54 4.73
CA ARG A 49 -13.69 -4.43 5.08
C ARG A 49 -12.43 -4.39 4.20
N TYR A 50 -12.12 -5.48 3.51
CA TYR A 50 -10.89 -5.66 2.73
C TYR A 50 -11.16 -5.96 1.25
N GLU A 51 -12.34 -5.59 0.74
CA GLU A 51 -12.74 -5.77 -0.67
C GLU A 51 -12.29 -4.63 -1.60
N MET A 52 -11.71 -3.56 -1.04
CA MET A 52 -11.27 -2.39 -1.82
C MET A 52 -10.20 -2.75 -2.85
N SER A 53 -10.40 -2.33 -4.10
CA SER A 53 -9.41 -2.48 -5.17
C SER A 53 -8.21 -1.56 -4.97
N PHE A 54 -7.09 -1.88 -5.64
CA PHE A 54 -5.89 -1.05 -5.56
C PHE A 54 -6.12 0.35 -6.15
N GLU A 55 -6.90 0.42 -7.23
CA GLU A 55 -7.25 1.64 -7.93
C GLU A 55 -8.09 2.57 -7.03
N GLU A 56 -9.11 2.03 -6.35
CA GLU A 56 -9.90 2.77 -5.36
C GLU A 56 -9.03 3.26 -4.19
N TYR A 57 -8.17 2.40 -3.66
CA TYR A 57 -7.20 2.78 -2.62
C TYR A 57 -6.33 3.96 -3.07
N GLN A 58 -5.81 3.94 -4.31
CA GLN A 58 -5.00 5.04 -4.82
C GLN A 58 -5.80 6.34 -4.95
N GLN A 59 -7.02 6.28 -5.46
CA GLN A 59 -7.89 7.45 -5.60
C GLN A 59 -8.21 8.07 -4.24
N THR A 60 -8.60 7.25 -3.25
CA THR A 60 -8.86 7.72 -1.89
C THR A 60 -7.61 8.36 -1.27
N ARG A 61 -6.42 7.78 -1.49
CA ARG A 61 -5.15 8.34 -1.01
C ARG A 61 -4.86 9.70 -1.63
N GLN A 62 -5.04 9.84 -2.95
CA GLN A 62 -4.82 11.11 -3.65
C GLN A 62 -5.80 12.19 -3.19
N GLN A 63 -7.09 11.83 -3.03
CA GLN A 63 -8.11 12.74 -2.52
C GLN A 63 -7.81 13.19 -1.08
N ALA A 64 -7.40 12.25 -0.21
CA ALA A 64 -7.02 12.58 1.16
C ALA A 64 -5.79 13.51 1.20
N GLN A 65 -4.82 13.32 0.31
CA GLN A 65 -3.66 14.22 0.21
C GLN A 65 -4.05 15.62 -0.26
N GLN A 66 -4.93 15.73 -1.26
CA GLN A 66 -5.44 17.01 -1.76
C GLN A 66 -6.24 17.77 -0.69
N GLN A 67 -7.03 17.05 0.12
CA GLN A 67 -7.80 17.64 1.23
C GLN A 67 -6.90 18.13 2.37
N VAL A 68 -5.80 17.42 2.65
CA VAL A 68 -4.80 17.85 3.64
C VAL A 68 -4.02 19.08 3.15
N GLU A 69 -3.77 19.19 1.84
CA GLU A 69 -3.17 20.38 1.24
C GLU A 69 -4.08 21.61 1.29
N THR A 70 -5.38 21.45 1.06
CA THR A 70 -6.35 22.57 1.17
C THR A 70 -6.70 22.93 2.62
N ALA A 71 -6.51 22.01 3.57
CA ALA A 71 -6.73 22.24 5.00
C ALA A 71 -5.48 22.71 5.76
N LYS A 72 -4.32 22.85 5.10
CA LYS A 72 -3.11 23.38 5.74
C LYS A 72 -3.28 24.88 5.99
N PRO A 73 -3.37 25.36 7.24
CA PRO A 73 -3.36 26.79 7.50
C PRO A 73 -2.03 27.35 7.00
N GLU A 74 -2.12 28.42 6.21
CA GLU A 74 -1.01 29.29 5.86
C GLU A 74 -0.28 29.63 7.17
N LYS A 75 1.00 29.24 7.28
CA LYS A 75 1.82 29.65 8.42
C LYS A 75 1.91 31.18 8.37
N GLN A 76 1.24 31.84 9.31
CA GLN A 76 1.39 33.25 9.64
C GLN A 76 2.79 33.54 10.20
#